data_AF-A0A5B7FE48-F1
#
_entry.id   AF-A0A5B7FE48-F1
#
_cell.length_a   1.000
_cell.length_b   1.000
_cell.length_c   1.000
_cell.angle_alpha   90.00
_cell.angle_beta   90.00
_cell.angle_gamma   90.00
#
_symmetry.space_group_name_H-M   'P 1'
#
loop_
_entity.id
_entity.type
_entity.pdbx_description
1 polymer ?
#
loop_
_entity_poly.entity_id
_entity_poly.type
_entity_poly.pdbx_seq_one_letter_code
_entity_poly.pdbx_strand_id
1 'polypeptide(L)'
;MIPDVGNLEIVSASLISSDRRRSTLKIFDAPAGLKEIQKGGFSLIDFEKYINIIIESRYTDAQGRTPFYISKQGFRHVIAFGWKGAPYFSRFSDMMIRLDGAGIIDYWLKDVVAKRVRANKLKEDPDPDTRYDLDTSKFF
;
A
#
# COMPACT_ATOMS: atom_id res chain seq x y z
N MET A 1 28.60 28.52 -5.56
CA MET A 1 27.55 29.15 -4.74
C MET A 1 26.53 28.07 -4.43
N ILE A 2 26.51 27.58 -3.19
CA ILE A 2 25.69 26.46 -2.73
C ILE A 2 24.37 27.07 -2.22
N PRO A 3 23.18 26.67 -2.72
CA PRO A 3 21.95 27.05 -2.06
C PRO A 3 21.77 26.21 -0.79
N ASP A 4 21.72 26.98 0.29
CA ASP A 4 21.35 26.71 1.66
C ASP A 4 20.25 25.62 1.83
N VAL A 5 20.54 24.63 2.67
CA VAL A 5 19.65 23.53 3.01
C VAL A 5 18.67 24.05 4.06
N GLY A 6 17.47 24.41 3.61
CA GLY A 6 16.39 24.88 4.46
C GLY A 6 16.11 23.93 5.62
N ASN A 7 16.04 24.51 6.82
CA ASN A 7 15.78 23.88 8.10
C ASN A 7 14.56 22.94 8.06
N LEU A 8 14.73 21.72 8.56
CA LEU A 8 13.64 20.82 8.94
C LEU A 8 12.97 21.38 10.21
N GLU A 9 11.85 22.07 10.03
CA GLU A 9 10.98 22.44 11.15
C GLU A 9 10.11 21.24 11.54
N ILE A 10 10.43 20.64 12.68
CA ILE A 10 9.52 19.78 13.43
C ILE A 10 8.45 20.71 14.04
N VAL A 11 7.32 20.86 13.34
CA VAL A 11 6.19 21.63 13.88
C VAL A 11 5.44 20.77 14.90
N SER A 12 5.91 20.85 16.15
CA SER A 12 5.10 20.54 17.34
C SER A 12 3.96 21.55 17.47
N ALA A 13 2.82 21.06 17.95
CA ALA A 13 1.56 21.77 18.00
C ALA A 13 1.61 23.06 18.82
N SER A 14 1.66 24.22 18.16
CA SER A 14 0.94 25.44 18.53
C SER A 14 1.27 26.55 17.53
N LEU A 15 0.27 27.37 17.19
CA LEU A 15 0.35 28.56 16.33
C LEU A 15 0.40 28.33 14.81
N ILE A 16 -0.76 27.96 14.26
CA ILE A 16 -1.18 28.43 12.92
C ILE A 16 -2.59 29.02 13.05
N SER A 17 -2.64 30.30 13.40
CA SER A 17 -3.72 31.23 13.02
C SER A 17 -3.11 32.03 11.87
N SER A 18 -3.64 32.02 10.65
CA SER A 18 -4.90 32.68 10.30
C SER A 18 -5.35 32.22 8.91
N ASP A 19 -6.61 31.82 8.81
CA ASP A 19 -7.37 31.53 7.58
C ASP A 19 -6.98 30.27 6.76
N ARG A 20 -7.13 29.09 7.37
CA ARG A 20 -7.17 27.80 6.68
C ARG A 20 -8.44 27.08 7.10
N ARG A 21 -9.26 26.66 6.12
CA ARG A 21 -10.27 25.60 6.32
C ARG A 21 -9.59 24.50 7.12
N ARG A 22 -9.96 24.34 8.39
CA ARG A 22 -9.37 23.31 9.25
C ARG A 22 -9.79 21.97 8.67
N SER A 23 -8.94 21.39 7.82
CA SER A 23 -9.02 19.99 7.46
C SER A 23 -8.87 19.21 8.77
N THR A 24 -9.98 18.70 9.28
CA THR A 24 -9.97 17.86 10.47
C THR A 24 -9.34 16.53 10.08
N LEU A 25 -8.15 16.27 10.62
CA LEU A 25 -7.51 14.98 10.45
C LEU A 25 -8.33 13.94 11.22
N LYS A 26 -8.85 12.95 10.50
CA LYS A 26 -9.59 11.84 11.07
C LYS A 26 -8.78 10.56 10.89
N ILE A 27 -8.75 9.74 11.92
CA ILE A 27 -8.10 8.44 11.88
C ILE A 27 -9.16 7.42 11.45
N PHE A 28 -8.88 6.74 10.35
CA PHE A 28 -9.72 5.66 9.83
C PHE A 28 -8.85 4.43 9.58
N ASP A 29 -9.42 3.25 9.78
CA ASP A 29 -8.86 2.04 9.19
C ASP A 29 -9.01 2.11 7.66
N ALA A 30 -8.09 1.50 6.91
CA ALA A 30 -8.08 1.57 5.45
C ALA A 30 -9.43 1.25 4.78
N PRO A 31 -10.19 0.19 5.16
CA PRO A 31 -11.49 -0.07 4.55
C PRO A 31 -12.54 1.02 4.85
N ALA A 32 -12.49 1.63 6.03
CA ALA A 32 -13.39 2.72 6.39
C ALA A 32 -13.01 4.01 5.65
N GLY A 33 -11.71 4.30 5.56
CA GLY A 33 -11.18 5.45 4.82
C GLY A 33 -11.55 5.39 3.33
N LEU A 34 -11.44 4.22 2.69
CA LEU A 34 -11.84 4.02 1.29
C LEU A 34 -13.34 4.27 1.07
N LYS A 35 -14.20 3.88 2.01
CA LYS A 35 -15.65 4.18 1.94
C LYS A 35 -15.93 5.69 2.05
N GLU A 36 -15.19 6.41 2.86
CA GLU A 36 -15.32 7.88 2.93
C GLU A 36 -14.80 8.56 1.66
N ILE A 37 -13.72 8.07 1.06
CA ILE A 37 -13.23 8.57 -0.24
C ILE A 37 -14.30 8.43 -1.33
N GLN A 38 -15.05 7.32 -1.36
CA GLN A 38 -16.13 7.12 -2.32
C GLN A 38 -17.26 8.15 -2.20
N LYS A 39 -17.46 8.75 -1.01
CA LYS A 39 -18.42 9.84 -0.81
C LYS A 39 -17.92 11.19 -1.36
N GLY A 40 -16.64 11.27 -1.70
CA GLY A 40 -15.98 12.47 -2.22
C GLY A 40 -15.46 13.41 -1.13
N GLY A 41 -14.51 14.29 -1.49
CA GLY A 41 -13.98 15.34 -0.59
C GLY A 41 -12.98 14.86 0.46
N PHE A 42 -12.53 13.61 0.40
CA PHE A 42 -11.53 13.04 1.31
C PHE A 42 -10.29 12.53 0.57
N SER A 43 -9.18 12.47 1.29
CA SER A 43 -7.96 11.81 0.87
C SER A 43 -7.44 10.98 2.04
N LEU A 44 -6.91 9.80 1.74
CA LEU A 44 -6.34 8.89 2.73
C LEU A 44 -4.82 8.87 2.57
N ILE A 45 -4.12 8.97 3.70
CA ILE A 45 -2.68 8.77 3.77
C ILE A 45 -2.46 7.42 4.46
N ASP A 46 -1.87 6.48 3.75
CA ASP A 46 -1.60 5.13 4.24
C ASP A 46 -0.35 4.57 3.53
N PHE A 47 0.12 3.41 3.94
CA PHE A 47 1.19 2.68 3.28
C PHE A 47 0.77 2.27 1.87
N GLU A 48 1.49 2.75 0.86
CA GLU A 48 1.19 2.53 -0.56
C GLU A 48 0.97 1.05 -0.90
N LYS A 49 1.88 0.18 -0.45
CA LYS A 49 1.78 -1.26 -0.73
C LYS A 49 0.57 -1.88 -0.04
N TYR A 50 0.24 -1.45 1.18
CA TYR A 50 -0.91 -1.96 1.91
C TYR A 50 -2.24 -1.56 1.24
N ILE A 51 -2.38 -0.29 0.86
CA ILE A 51 -3.60 0.19 0.22
C ILE A 51 -3.79 -0.40 -1.19
N ASN A 52 -2.71 -0.59 -1.94
CA ASN A 52 -2.74 -1.28 -3.24
C ASN A 52 -3.34 -2.68 -3.11
N ILE A 53 -2.93 -3.46 -2.10
CA ILE A 53 -3.45 -4.81 -1.88
C ILE A 53 -4.96 -4.80 -1.63
N ILE A 54 -5.44 -3.85 -0.83
CA ILE A 54 -6.88 -3.72 -0.54
C ILE A 54 -7.65 -3.33 -1.79
N ILE A 55 -7.15 -2.35 -2.54
CA ILE A 55 -7.78 -1.85 -3.77
C ILE A 55 -7.79 -2.94 -4.85
N GLU A 56 -6.68 -3.62 -5.10
CA GLU A 56 -6.57 -4.70 -6.07
C GLU A 56 -7.43 -5.91 -5.71
N SER A 57 -7.56 -6.22 -4.42
CA SER A 57 -8.32 -7.39 -3.97
C SER A 57 -9.83 -7.19 -3.90
N ARG A 58 -10.31 -5.96 -3.65
CA ARG A 58 -11.75 -5.71 -3.37
C ARG A 58 -12.42 -4.69 -4.28
N TYR A 59 -11.64 -3.83 -4.92
CA TYR A 59 -12.17 -2.67 -5.65
C TYR A 59 -11.73 -2.63 -7.12
N THR A 60 -10.94 -3.61 -7.54
CA THR A 60 -10.48 -3.73 -8.93
C THR A 60 -11.28 -4.83 -9.63
N ASP A 61 -11.91 -4.48 -10.75
CA ASP A 61 -12.72 -5.42 -11.53
C ASP A 61 -11.86 -6.44 -12.29
N ALA A 62 -12.50 -7.38 -12.99
CA ALA A 62 -11.80 -8.38 -13.80
C ALA A 62 -11.03 -7.77 -14.99
N GLN A 63 -11.41 -6.55 -15.39
CA GLN A 63 -10.82 -5.76 -16.46
C GLN A 63 -9.67 -4.85 -15.97
N GLY A 64 -9.34 -4.89 -14.67
CA GLY A 64 -8.28 -4.10 -14.05
C GLY A 64 -8.64 -2.63 -13.78
N ARG A 65 -9.92 -2.25 -13.84
CA ARG A 65 -10.39 -0.89 -13.55
C ARG A 65 -10.57 -0.74 -12.04
N THR A 66 -10.03 0.35 -11.51
CA THR A 66 -10.17 0.75 -10.10
C THR A 66 -10.73 2.17 -10.01
N PRO A 67 -11.70 2.44 -9.10
CA PRO A 67 -12.27 3.77 -8.93
C PRO A 67 -11.39 4.71 -8.11
N PHE A 68 -10.20 4.28 -7.67
CA PHE A 68 -9.30 5.05 -6.83
C PHE A 68 -8.07 5.53 -7.60
N TYR A 69 -7.72 6.80 -7.43
CA TYR A 69 -6.45 7.34 -7.88
C TYR A 69 -5.44 7.29 -6.73
N ILE A 70 -4.27 6.72 -6.99
CA ILE A 70 -3.17 6.61 -6.03
C ILE A 70 -2.04 7.52 -6.51
N SER A 71 -1.57 8.39 -5.61
CA SER A 71 -0.46 9.31 -5.93
C SER A 71 0.80 8.52 -6.29
N LYS A 72 1.50 8.97 -7.34
CA LYS A 72 2.84 8.46 -7.71
C LYS A 72 3.94 8.95 -6.77
N GLN A 73 3.65 9.99 -5.99
CA GLN A 73 4.55 10.53 -4.98
C GLN A 73 4.15 9.97 -3.63
N GLY A 74 5.07 9.24 -3.01
CA GLY A 74 4.92 8.67 -1.68
C GLY A 74 6.07 9.08 -0.77
N PHE A 75 5.83 9.01 0.53
CA PHE A 75 6.89 9.14 1.52
C PHE A 75 7.62 7.80 1.65
N ARG A 76 8.94 7.80 1.47
CA ARG A 76 9.74 6.61 1.76
C ARG A 76 9.74 6.39 3.27
N HIS A 77 8.98 5.41 3.73
CA HIS A 77 9.02 4.98 5.11
C HIS A 77 9.95 3.77 5.23
N VAL A 78 11.08 3.97 5.90
CA VAL A 78 11.97 2.85 6.26
C VAL A 78 11.39 2.21 7.51
N ILE A 79 10.88 0.99 7.39
CA ILE A 79 10.45 0.19 8.54
C ILE A 79 11.71 -0.16 9.32
N ALA A 80 12.01 0.62 10.36
CA ALA A 80 13.00 0.25 11.33
C ALA A 80 12.37 -0.79 12.25
N PHE A 81 12.70 -2.07 12.03
CA PHE A 81 12.44 -3.08 13.05
C PHE A 81 13.14 -2.63 14.33
N GLY A 82 12.42 -2.59 15.46
CA GLY A 82 12.87 -2.04 16.74
C GLY A 82 14.01 -2.81 17.41
N TRP A 83 15.10 -3.03 16.69
CA TRP A 83 16.21 -3.91 17.02
C TRP A 83 17.30 -3.12 17.73
N LYS A 84 16.94 -2.43 18.82
CA LYS A 84 17.91 -1.69 19.62
C LYS A 84 18.84 -2.70 20.31
N GLY A 85 20.11 -2.72 19.89
CA GLY A 85 21.15 -3.61 20.45
C GLY A 85 21.31 -4.97 19.76
N ALA A 86 20.64 -5.22 18.62
CA ALA A 86 20.85 -6.48 17.91
C ALA A 86 22.20 -6.48 17.17
N PRO A 87 23.08 -7.48 17.41
CA PRO A 87 24.44 -7.51 16.85
C PRO A 87 24.48 -7.63 15.33
N TYR A 88 23.38 -8.05 14.69
CA TYR A 88 23.28 -8.26 13.24
C TYR A 88 22.42 -7.22 12.52
N PHE A 89 21.94 -6.18 13.21
CA PHE A 89 21.02 -5.21 12.62
C PHE A 89 21.58 -4.56 11.34
N SER A 90 22.81 -4.03 11.39
CA SER A 90 23.42 -3.38 10.23
C SER A 90 23.54 -4.32 9.03
N ARG A 91 23.99 -5.57 9.23
CA ARG A 91 24.10 -6.54 8.15
C ARG A 91 22.74 -6.91 7.55
N PHE A 92 21.73 -7.05 8.40
CA PHE A 92 20.36 -7.32 7.97
C PHE A 92 19.77 -6.15 7.18
N SER A 93 19.93 -4.91 7.67
CA SER A 93 19.48 -3.70 6.97
C SER A 93 20.13 -3.54 5.61
N ASP A 94 21.46 -3.75 5.50
CA ASP A 94 22.17 -3.68 4.23
C ASP A 94 21.68 -4.74 3.24
N MET A 95 21.45 -5.96 3.71
CA MET A 95 20.86 -7.03 2.89
C MET A 95 19.46 -6.64 2.42
N MET A 96 18.61 -6.13 3.29
CA MET A 96 17.25 -5.70 2.94
C MET A 96 17.27 -4.59 1.89
N ILE A 97 18.16 -3.60 2.00
CA ILE A 97 18.34 -2.54 1.00
C ILE A 97 18.78 -3.12 -0.34
N ARG A 98 19.70 -4.09 -0.34
CA ARG A 98 20.14 -4.77 -1.57
C ARG A 98 19.01 -5.58 -2.22
N LEU A 99 18.21 -6.29 -1.42
CA LEU A 99 17.06 -7.05 -1.91
C LEU A 99 15.97 -6.14 -2.48
N ASP A 100 15.74 -4.99 -1.84
CA ASP A 100 14.83 -3.95 -2.32
C ASP A 100 15.33 -3.33 -3.64
N GLY A 101 16.60 -2.90 -3.66
CA GLY A 101 17.24 -2.32 -4.85
C GLY A 101 17.35 -3.29 -6.03
N ALA A 102 17.42 -4.60 -5.78
CA ALA A 102 17.36 -5.64 -6.79
C ALA A 102 15.93 -5.96 -7.26
N GLY A 103 14.90 -5.36 -6.67
CA GLY A 103 13.49 -5.60 -6.99
C GLY A 103 12.95 -6.95 -6.51
N ILE A 104 13.70 -7.68 -5.67
CA ILE A 104 13.31 -9.01 -5.18
C ILE A 104 12.10 -8.88 -4.26
N ILE A 105 12.12 -7.91 -3.35
CA ILE A 105 11.01 -7.66 -2.42
C ILE A 105 9.73 -7.33 -3.21
N ASP A 106 9.83 -6.48 -4.23
CA ASP A 106 8.70 -6.14 -5.10
C ASP A 106 8.17 -7.34 -5.88
N TYR A 107 9.04 -8.20 -6.42
CA TYR A 107 8.65 -9.43 -7.10
C TYR A 107 7.87 -10.37 -6.17
N TRP A 108 8.40 -10.60 -4.96
CA TRP A 108 7.76 -11.46 -3.96
C TRP A 108 6.42 -10.88 -3.49
N LEU A 109 6.36 -9.58 -3.26
CA LEU A 109 5.12 -8.89 -2.92
C LEU A 109 4.06 -9.12 -4.00
N LYS A 110 4.38 -8.89 -5.28
CA LYS A 110 3.43 -9.12 -6.39
C LYS A 110 2.90 -10.55 -6.40
N ASP A 111 3.75 -11.56 -6.19
CA ASP A 111 3.32 -12.96 -6.15
C ASP A 111 2.39 -13.25 -4.95
N VAL A 112 2.75 -12.78 -3.75
CA VAL A 112 1.92 -12.94 -2.54
C VAL A 112 0.56 -12.27 -2.71
N VAL A 113 0.53 -11.07 -3.29
CA VAL A 113 -0.69 -10.32 -3.56
C VAL A 113 -1.55 -11.04 -4.59
N ALA A 114 -0.97 -11.47 -5.71
CA ALA A 114 -1.67 -12.24 -6.74
C ALA A 114 -2.30 -13.51 -6.16
N LYS A 115 -1.57 -14.26 -5.32
CA LYS A 115 -2.08 -15.45 -4.62
C LYS A 115 -3.24 -15.11 -3.70
N ARG A 116 -3.14 -14.03 -2.92
CA ARG A 116 -4.21 -13.60 -2.01
C ARG A 116 -5.47 -13.14 -2.76
N VAL A 117 -5.30 -12.36 -3.82
CA VAL A 117 -6.40 -11.92 -4.70
C VAL A 117 -7.10 -13.14 -5.30
N ARG A 118 -6.36 -14.10 -5.84
CA ARG A 118 -6.92 -15.35 -6.39
C ARG A 118 -7.70 -16.15 -5.35
N ALA A 119 -7.14 -16.29 -4.14
CA ALA A 119 -7.81 -17.00 -3.05
C ALA A 119 -9.10 -16.31 -2.58
N ASN A 120 -9.17 -14.98 -2.62
CA ASN A 120 -10.40 -14.26 -2.27
C ASN A 120 -11.47 -14.39 -3.37
N LYS A 121 -11.08 -14.29 -4.65
CA LYS A 121 -12.01 -14.48 -5.78
C LYS A 121 -12.66 -15.86 -5.78
N LEU A 122 -11.89 -16.90 -5.43
CA LEU A 122 -12.43 -18.27 -5.28
C LEU A 122 -13.36 -18.45 -4.07
N LYS A 123 -13.31 -17.57 -3.07
CA LYS A 123 -14.17 -17.63 -1.87
C LYS A 123 -15.46 -16.83 -2.01
N GLU A 124 -15.45 -15.78 -2.81
CA GLU A 124 -16.62 -14.94 -3.09
C GLU A 124 -17.54 -15.53 -4.16
N ASP A 125 -17.19 -16.70 -4.73
CA ASP A 125 -18.03 -17.46 -5.66
C ASP A 125 -18.64 -18.70 -4.98
N PRO A 126 -19.71 -18.56 -4.17
CA PRO A 126 -20.44 -19.70 -3.63
C PRO A 126 -21.66 -20.00 -4.50
N ASP A 127 -21.47 -20.44 -5.75
CA ASP A 127 -22.46 -21.26 -6.45
C ASP A 127 -21.78 -22.33 -7.33
N PRO A 128 -22.05 -23.64 -7.13
CA PRO A 128 -21.14 -24.75 -7.44
C PRO A 128 -21.32 -25.37 -8.83
N ASP A 129 -21.99 -24.68 -9.77
CA ASP A 129 -22.44 -25.29 -11.04
C ASP A 129 -21.74 -24.77 -12.31
N THR A 130 -20.76 -23.86 -12.19
CA THR A 130 -19.87 -23.53 -13.33
C THR A 130 -18.67 -24.47 -13.36
N ARG A 131 -18.94 -25.70 -13.81
CA ARG A 131 -17.95 -26.57 -14.43
C ARG A 131 -17.22 -25.81 -15.54
N TYR A 132 -16.12 -25.16 -15.21
CA TYR A 132 -15.06 -25.00 -16.17
C TYR A 132 -14.40 -26.36 -16.30
N ASP A 133 -14.77 -27.07 -17.35
CA ASP A 133 -13.93 -28.08 -17.97
C ASP A 133 -12.58 -27.42 -18.27
N LEU A 134 -11.69 -27.47 -17.29
CA LEU A 134 -10.26 -27.31 -17.53
C LEU A 134 -9.85 -28.58 -18.27
N ASP A 135 -10.02 -28.55 -19.58
CA ASP A 135 -9.44 -29.49 -20.51
C ASP A 135 -7.91 -29.44 -20.36
N THR A 136 -7.40 -30.31 -19.49
CA THR A 136 -5.98 -30.53 -19.25
C THR A 136 -5.30 -31.29 -20.38
N SER A 137 -6.03 -31.73 -21.41
CA SER A 137 -5.46 -32.41 -22.58
C SER A 137 -4.64 -31.49 -23.50
N LYS A 138 -4.62 -30.18 -23.23
CA LYS A 138 -3.75 -29.22 -23.94
C LYS A 138 -2.39 -28.98 -23.29
N PHE A 139 -2.08 -29.67 -22.19
CA PHE A 139 -0.80 -29.48 -21.48
C PHE A 139 0.18 -30.66 -21.55
N PHE A 140 -0.16 -31.78 -22.19
CA PHE A 140 0.77 -32.86 -22.52
C PHE A 140 0.38 -33.59 -23.80
#